data_AF-A0AAW0U944-F1
#
_entry.id   AF-A0AAW0U944-F1
#
_cell.length_a   1.000
_cell.length_b   1.000
_cell.length_c   1.000
_cell.angle_alpha   90.00
_cell.angle_beta   90.00
_cell.angle_gamma   90.00
#
_symmetry.space_group_name_H-M   'P 1'
#
loop_
_entity.id
_entity.type
_entity.pdbx_description
1 polymer ?
#
loop_
_entity_poly.entity_id
_entity_poly.type
_entity_poly.pdbx_seq_one_letter_code
_entity_poly.pdbx_strand_id
1 'polypeptide(L)'
;MLHCAFLRSTSRVRAIVTASLTAARSDARHRHYGTRGPKEISTFDTGSRLEVQHPRWPHSLLFSYPWLRDHCRCADCFNHTTAQRRFDPTHMHLNIRPARVSATP
;
A
#
# COMPACT_ATOMS: atom_id res chain seq x y z
N MET A 1 -7.86 -4.87 -9.98
CA MET A 1 -8.82 -4.08 -9.17
C MET A 1 -8.38 -4.17 -7.72
N LEU A 2 -7.87 -3.09 -7.12
CA LEU A 2 -7.51 -3.08 -5.70
C LEU A 2 -8.80 -3.09 -4.87
N HIS A 3 -9.04 -4.11 -4.03
CA HIS A 3 -10.20 -4.17 -3.13
C HIS A 3 -9.97 -3.35 -1.84
N CYS A 4 -10.99 -2.67 -1.30
CA CYS A 4 -10.86 -1.90 -0.04
C CYS A 4 -10.67 -2.87 1.13
N ALA A 5 -9.46 -2.95 1.71
CA ALA A 5 -9.09 -3.85 2.81
C ALA A 5 -9.62 -3.41 4.20
N PHE A 6 -10.50 -2.40 4.23
CA PHE A 6 -10.89 -1.68 5.45
C PHE A 6 -12.41 -1.69 5.73
N LEU A 7 -13.19 -2.52 5.02
CA LEU A 7 -14.64 -2.60 5.25
C LEU A 7 -14.99 -3.69 6.29
N ARG A 8 -15.21 -3.17 7.50
CA ARG A 8 -16.23 -3.49 8.52
C ARG A 8 -16.23 -4.87 9.22
N SER A 9 -16.28 -4.73 10.55
CA SER A 9 -17.03 -5.58 11.49
C SER A 9 -18.16 -6.37 10.83
N THR A 10 -18.27 -7.66 11.19
CA THR A 10 -19.33 -8.62 10.83
C THR A 10 -19.39 -9.14 9.39
N SER A 11 -18.34 -9.80 8.89
CA SER A 11 -18.46 -11.13 8.25
C SER A 11 -17.16 -11.56 7.60
N ARG A 12 -16.89 -12.86 7.71
CA ARG A 12 -15.70 -13.56 7.22
C ARG A 12 -15.54 -13.40 5.71
N VAL A 13 -14.73 -12.46 5.25
CA VAL A 13 -14.22 -12.46 3.88
C VAL A 13 -12.72 -12.13 3.88
N ARG A 14 -11.95 -13.03 3.28
CA ARG A 14 -10.49 -12.94 3.11
C ARG A 14 -10.21 -11.93 1.99
N ALA A 15 -9.39 -10.90 2.24
CA ALA A 15 -8.95 -9.95 1.22
C ALA A 15 -7.42 -9.91 1.12
N ILE A 16 -6.91 -9.77 -0.11
CA ILE A 16 -5.50 -9.70 -0.49
C ILE A 16 -5.26 -8.30 -1.06
N VAL A 17 -4.20 -7.61 -0.61
CA VAL A 17 -3.80 -6.31 -1.17
C VAL A 17 -2.79 -6.57 -2.28
N THR A 18 -3.12 -6.18 -3.51
CA THR A 18 -2.27 -6.32 -4.71
C THR A 18 -1.88 -4.94 -5.19
N ALA A 19 -0.60 -4.56 -5.13
CA ALA A 19 -0.10 -3.31 -5.71
C ALA A 19 0.67 -3.62 -6.99
N SER A 20 0.02 -3.50 -8.15
CA SER A 20 0.66 -3.69 -9.45
C SER A 20 1.31 -2.38 -9.91
N LEU A 21 2.64 -2.33 -9.92
CA LEU A 21 3.41 -1.24 -10.52
C LEU A 21 3.89 -1.69 -11.91
N THR A 22 3.22 -1.22 -12.97
CA THR A 22 3.69 -1.42 -14.35
C THR A 22 4.96 -0.60 -14.56
N ALA A 23 6.07 -1.28 -14.82
CA ALA A 23 7.37 -0.67 -15.03
C ALA A 23 7.41 0.10 -16.35
N ALA A 24 7.53 1.43 -16.29
CA ALA A 24 7.93 2.24 -17.42
C ALA A 24 9.46 2.23 -17.56
N ARG A 25 9.94 1.83 -18.76
CA ARG A 25 11.29 2.10 -19.29
C ARG A 25 11.43 3.62 -19.48
N SER A 26 12.58 4.31 -19.39
CA SER A 26 14.01 3.99 -19.41
C SER A 26 14.78 5.27 -19.01
N ASP A 27 16.00 5.11 -18.48
CA ASP A 27 17.27 5.73 -18.91
C ASP A 27 18.20 6.09 -17.74
N ALA A 28 19.47 5.78 -17.93
CA ALA A 28 20.46 5.41 -16.93
C ALA A 28 21.23 6.60 -16.33
N ARG A 29 21.40 6.60 -15.01
CA ARG A 29 22.62 7.06 -14.33
C ARG A 29 22.95 6.13 -13.17
N HIS A 30 23.99 5.33 -13.34
CA HIS A 30 24.52 4.39 -12.35
C HIS A 30 25.01 5.14 -11.10
N ARG A 31 24.30 4.98 -9.98
CA ARG A 31 24.90 5.04 -8.64
C ARG A 31 24.94 3.62 -8.11
N HIS A 32 26.14 3.07 -7.99
CA HIS A 32 26.38 1.81 -7.29
C HIS A 32 26.05 2.00 -5.80
N TYR A 33 24.81 1.70 -5.40
CA TYR A 33 24.50 1.33 -4.03
C TYR A 33 24.66 -0.19 -3.93
N GLY A 34 25.90 -0.61 -3.75
CA GLY A 34 26.20 -1.97 -3.34
C GLY A 34 25.77 -2.16 -1.89
N THR A 35 24.68 -2.88 -1.66
CA THR A 35 24.45 -3.73 -0.49
C THR A 35 23.22 -4.58 -0.75
N ARG A 36 23.25 -5.84 -0.27
CA ARG A 36 22.27 -6.89 -0.50
C ARG A 36 20.88 -6.48 0.03
N GLY A 37 20.13 -5.71 -0.75
CA GLY A 37 18.70 -5.50 -0.53
C GLY A 37 17.92 -6.81 -0.72
N PRO A 38 16.70 -6.91 -0.19
CA PRO A 38 15.84 -8.06 -0.45
C PRO A 38 15.69 -8.26 -1.97
N LYS A 39 15.65 -9.51 -2.44
CA LYS A 39 15.51 -9.81 -3.88
C LYS A 39 14.13 -9.43 -4.44
N GLU A 40 13.16 -9.28 -3.55
CA GLU A 40 11.76 -9.00 -3.86
C GLU A 40 11.22 -7.89 -2.94
N ILE A 41 10.10 -7.27 -3.34
CA ILE A 41 9.37 -6.35 -2.47
C ILE A 41 8.86 -7.13 -1.26
N SER A 42 9.18 -6.65 -0.07
CA SER A 42 8.70 -7.23 1.19
C SER A 42 7.96 -6.19 2.03
N THR A 43 7.01 -6.69 2.82
CA THR A 43 6.17 -5.87 3.70
C THR A 43 6.26 -6.38 5.13
N PHE A 44 6.38 -5.47 6.09
CA PHE A 44 6.41 -5.78 7.52
C PHE A 44 5.37 -4.93 8.24
N ASP A 45 4.47 -5.58 8.98
CA ASP A 45 3.50 -4.91 9.85
C ASP A 45 4.14 -4.65 11.21
N THR A 46 4.27 -3.38 11.59
CA THR A 46 4.84 -2.99 12.91
C THR A 46 3.76 -2.60 13.93
N GLY A 47 2.49 -2.91 13.66
CA GLY A 47 1.31 -2.60 14.47
C GLY A 47 0.79 -1.17 14.34
N SER A 48 1.63 -0.19 13.99
CA SER A 48 1.23 1.22 13.79
C SER A 48 1.37 1.70 12.34
N ARG A 49 2.20 1.01 11.56
CA ARG A 49 2.57 1.37 10.19
C ARG A 49 2.96 0.12 9.43
N LEU A 50 2.90 0.24 8.11
CA LEU A 50 3.44 -0.71 7.17
C LEU A 50 4.85 -0.27 6.78
N GLU A 51 5.83 -1.14 6.98
CA GLU A 51 7.16 -0.99 6.38
C GLU A 51 7.20 -1.73 5.04
N VAL A 52 7.71 -1.05 4.01
CA VAL A 52 7.89 -1.59 2.66
C VAL A 52 9.37 -1.52 2.32
N GLN A 53 9.97 -2.68 2.10
CA GLN A 53 11.33 -2.78 1.59
C GLN A 53 11.30 -3.14 0.12
N HIS A 54 12.04 -2.38 -0.68
CA HIS A 54 12.13 -2.57 -2.12
C HIS A 54 13.59 -2.86 -2.51
N PRO A 55 13.86 -3.84 -3.40
CA PRO A 55 15.24 -4.25 -3.77
C PRO A 55 16.15 -3.11 -4.25
N ARG A 56 15.54 -2.12 -4.90
CA ARG A 56 16.21 -0.95 -5.51
C ARG A 56 16.32 0.28 -4.58
N TRP A 57 15.78 0.24 -3.36
CA TRP A 57 15.81 1.40 -2.47
C TRP A 57 16.81 1.17 -1.35
N PRO A 58 17.63 2.18 -0.99
CA PRO A 58 18.62 2.05 0.07
C PRO A 58 17.99 1.97 1.47
N HIS A 59 16.73 2.38 1.61
CA HIS A 59 16.00 2.42 2.87
C HIS A 59 14.55 1.96 2.66
N SER A 60 13.95 1.44 3.73
CA SER A 60 12.52 1.11 3.76
C SER A 60 11.65 2.36 3.73
N LEU A 61 10.48 2.25 3.11
CA LEU A 61 9.41 3.23 3.23
C LEU A 61 8.47 2.84 4.36
N LEU A 62 8.00 3.83 5.11
CA LEU A 62 7.07 3.65 6.21
C LEU A 62 5.76 4.36 5.90
N PHE A 63 4.65 3.64 5.94
CA PHE A 63 3.32 4.17 5.68
C PHE A 63 2.41 3.97 6.89
N SER A 64 1.85 5.05 7.45
CA SER A 64 0.84 4.92 8.49
C SER A 64 -0.46 4.32 7.93
N TYR A 65 -1.18 3.56 8.76
CA TYR A 65 -2.45 2.97 8.32
C TYR A 65 -3.54 3.97 7.97
N PRO A 66 -3.70 5.09 8.70
CA PRO A 66 -4.60 6.17 8.27
C PRO A 66 -4.24 6.71 6.87
N TRP A 67 -2.95 6.91 6.57
CA TRP A 67 -2.54 7.38 5.26
C TRP A 67 -2.88 6.38 4.15
N LEU A 68 -2.62 5.08 4.38
CA LEU A 68 -2.97 4.02 3.42
C LEU A 68 -4.48 3.92 3.18
N ARG A 69 -5.29 4.05 4.24
CA ARG A 69 -6.76 4.07 4.12
C ARG A 69 -7.24 5.29 3.34
N ASP A 70 -6.65 6.46 3.58
CA ASP A 70 -7.01 7.70 2.89
C ASP A 70 -6.72 7.66 1.39
N HIS A 71 -5.68 6.91 1.00
CA HIS A 71 -5.23 6.78 -0.38
C HIS A 71 -5.72 5.51 -1.07
N CYS A 72 -6.75 4.84 -0.53
CA CYS A 72 -7.30 3.65 -1.16
C CYS A 72 -7.93 3.96 -2.53
N ARG A 73 -7.57 3.16 -3.55
CA ARG A 73 -8.01 3.34 -4.95
C ARG A 73 -9.08 2.36 -5.42
N CYS A 74 -9.74 1.64 -4.52
CA CYS A 74 -10.85 0.78 -4.92
C CYS A 74 -12.06 1.63 -5.39
N ALA A 75 -13.01 0.99 -6.07
CA ALA A 75 -14.20 1.66 -6.60
C ALA A 75 -15.09 2.30 -5.51
N ASP A 76 -15.10 1.75 -4.29
CA ASP A 76 -15.88 2.28 -3.15
C ASP A 76 -15.22 3.52 -2.54
N CYS A 77 -13.90 3.58 -2.58
CA CYS A 77 -13.09 4.54 -1.83
C CYS A 77 -12.64 5.71 -2.77
N PHE A 78 -12.58 5.50 -4.09
CA PHE A 78 -12.16 6.50 -5.09
C PHE A 78 -13.03 6.46 -6.37
N ASN A 79 -13.38 7.65 -6.90
CA ASN A 79 -14.04 7.79 -8.19
C ASN A 79 -13.00 7.97 -9.30
N HIS A 80 -12.81 6.94 -10.12
CA HIS A 80 -11.84 6.94 -11.22
C HIS A 80 -12.21 7.86 -12.39
N THR A 81 -13.49 8.23 -12.55
CA THR A 81 -13.94 9.15 -13.60
C THR A 81 -13.61 10.60 -13.26
N THR A 82 -13.79 10.99 -11.99
CA THR A 82 -13.60 12.39 -11.54
C THR A 82 -12.29 12.62 -10.80
N ALA A 83 -11.52 11.55 -10.56
CA ALA A 83 -10.33 11.55 -9.73
C ALA A 83 -10.55 12.06 -8.28
N GLN A 84 -11.76 11.95 -7.76
CA GLN A 84 -12.13 12.42 -6.41
C GLN A 84 -12.28 11.26 -5.41
N ARG A 85 -12.08 11.56 -4.12
CA ARG A 85 -12.38 10.63 -3.01
C ARG A 85 -13.90 10.43 -2.91
N ARG A 86 -14.32 9.22 -2.56
CA ARG A 86 -15.75 8.91 -2.31
C ARG A 86 -16.11 8.95 -0.82
N PHE A 87 -15.13 9.12 0.07
CA PHE A 87 -15.33 9.13 1.51
C PHE A 87 -14.72 10.40 2.13
N ASP A 88 -15.33 10.89 3.20
CA ASP A 88 -14.82 12.02 3.98
C ASP A 88 -13.71 11.54 4.94
N PRO A 89 -12.47 12.08 4.84
CA PRO A 89 -11.37 11.71 5.72
C PRO A 89 -11.58 12.07 7.19
N THR A 90 -12.46 13.04 7.50
CA THR A 90 -12.75 13.43 8.89
C THR A 90 -13.49 12.33 9.67
N HIS A 91 -14.15 11.41 8.97
CA HIS A 91 -14.85 10.26 9.56
C HIS A 91 -13.93 9.04 9.75
N MET A 92 -12.62 9.15 9.47
CA MET A 92 -11.68 8.03 9.57
C MET A 92 -11.12 7.87 11.00
N HIS A 93 -11.22 6.66 11.55
CA HIS A 93 -10.56 6.32 12.82
C HIS A 93 -9.04 6.29 12.67
N LEU A 94 -8.31 7.04 13.50
CA LEU A 94 -6.84 7.07 13.46
C LEU A 94 -6.17 5.77 13.93
N ASN A 95 -6.88 4.96 14.71
CA ASN A 95 -6.41 3.64 15.17
C ASN A 95 -6.74 2.51 14.19
N ILE A 96 -7.09 2.83 12.94
CA ILE A 96 -7.41 1.84 11.91
C ILE A 96 -6.21 0.92 11.63
N ARG A 97 -6.48 -0.36 11.44
CA ARG A 97 -5.48 -1.38 11.12
C ARG A 97 -5.96 -2.28 9.99
N PRO A 98 -5.07 -2.73 9.09
CA PRO A 98 -5.44 -3.66 8.04
C PRO A 98 -5.75 -5.03 8.64
N ALA A 99 -6.72 -5.74 8.06
CA ALA A 99 -6.98 -7.14 8.43
C ALA A 99 -5.90 -8.10 7.89
N ARG A 100 -5.21 -7.71 6.81
CA ARG A 100 -4.12 -8.45 6.20
C ARG A 100 -3.20 -7.51 5.43
N VAL A 101 -1.92 -7.85 5.42
CA VAL A 101 -0.88 -7.24 4.60
C VAL A 101 -0.30 -8.32 3.69
N SER A 102 -0.12 -8.01 2.41
CA SER A 102 0.57 -8.86 1.45
C SER A 102 1.29 -8.01 0.43
N ALA A 103 2.54 -8.37 0.12
CA ALA A 103 3.21 -7.95 -1.11
C ALA A 103 3.01 -9.07 -2.13
N THR A 104 2.51 -8.74 -3.31
CA THR A 104 2.50 -9.66 -4.45
C THR A 104 3.28 -8.96 -5.57
N PRO A 105 4.23 -9.64 -6.21
CA PRO A 105 4.95 -9.09 -7.36
C PRO A 105 4.01 -8.80 -8.54
#